data_AF-A0AB73KRJ0-F1
#
_entry.id   AF-A0AB73KRJ0-F1
#
_cell.length_a   1.000
_cell.length_b   1.000
_cell.length_c   1.000
_cell.angle_alpha   90.00
_cell.angle_beta   90.00
_cell.angle_gamma   90.00
#
_symmetry.space_group_name_H-M   'P 1'
#
loop_
_entity.id
_entity.type
_entity.pdbx_description
1 polymer ?
#
loop_
_entity_poly.entity_id
_entity_poly.type
_entity_poly.pdbx_seq_one_letter_code
_entity_poly.pdbx_strand_id
1 'polypeptide(L)'
;MASDRNSGQYAAREADDQLRATQLISIGGPEVRAAARIALEGPAPLLQQFIASGQFMAERKDNLATTHASQVQALIAGADSVAAIAQQNAAEALRVAAVAINAATDAENYRKQALQSAAQAATFTEQARKSAQAAEASAARAAASAKTARTAETTAKNAARDATNSATHAADSAAAARGSADAAWSAANEARASAVQAGKDAAAADQAAIDAWKSTFTKLIAEAAERRRKETEKADRQQLQTLEDELQNALDEDEPGWWDRQLNDFQFSTDLIGMLPA
;
A
#
# COMPACT_ATOMS: atom_id res chain seq x y z
N MET A 1 11.25 -9.13 3.22
CA MET A 1 12.52 -8.35 3.24
C MET A 1 12.34 -6.83 3.25
N ALA A 2 11.13 -6.26 3.17
CA ALA A 2 10.92 -4.79 3.20
C ALA A 2 10.77 -4.19 4.62
N SER A 3 10.43 -5.00 5.63
CA SER A 3 10.19 -4.54 7.01
C SER A 3 11.46 -4.10 7.75
N ASP A 4 12.62 -4.65 7.40
CA ASP A 4 13.87 -4.49 8.15
C ASP A 4 14.64 -3.20 7.80
N ARG A 5 14.45 -2.68 6.58
CA ARG A 5 15.02 -1.37 6.20
C ARG A 5 14.31 -0.20 6.85
N ASN A 6 12.99 -0.31 7.02
CA ASN A 6 12.18 0.78 7.56
C ASN A 6 12.50 0.99 9.05
N SER A 7 12.52 -0.08 9.85
CA SER A 7 12.89 -0.03 11.28
C SER A 7 14.29 0.55 11.50
N GLY A 8 15.28 0.15 10.70
CA GLY A 8 16.65 0.64 10.81
C GLY A 8 16.79 2.14 10.49
N GLN A 9 16.05 2.64 9.48
CA GLN A 9 16.07 4.07 9.14
C GLN A 9 15.42 4.96 10.19
N TYR A 10 14.32 4.50 10.82
CA TYR A 10 13.69 5.25 11.90
C TYR A 10 14.58 5.35 13.14
N ALA A 11 15.23 4.25 13.53
CA ALA A 11 16.13 4.24 14.69
C ALA A 11 17.37 5.13 14.47
N ALA A 12 17.96 5.12 13.26
CA ALA A 12 19.09 5.98 12.93
C ALA A 12 18.71 7.47 12.97
N ARG A 13 17.54 7.82 12.42
CA ARG A 13 17.03 9.19 12.43
C ARG A 13 16.76 9.70 13.83
N GLU A 14 16.18 8.86 14.68
CA GLU A 14 15.90 9.22 16.07
C GLU A 14 17.20 9.51 16.84
N ALA A 15 18.24 8.67 16.66
CA ALA A 15 19.55 8.90 17.27
C ALA A 15 20.19 10.22 16.81
N ASP A 16 20.09 10.54 15.51
CA ASP A 16 20.58 11.81 14.96
C ASP A 16 19.82 13.02 15.54
N ASP A 17 18.49 12.92 15.66
CA ASP A 17 17.65 13.98 16.23
C ASP A 17 17.96 14.18 17.72
N GLN A 18 18.21 13.10 18.48
CA GLN A 18 18.60 13.16 19.89
C GLN A 18 19.96 13.85 20.07
N LEU A 19 20.94 13.49 19.23
CA LEU A 19 22.26 14.13 19.24
C LEU A 19 22.12 15.63 18.96
N ARG A 20 21.34 16.00 17.95
CA ARG A 20 21.14 17.40 17.58
C ARG A 20 20.42 18.19 18.67
N ALA A 21 19.40 17.63 19.30
CA ALA A 21 18.74 18.26 20.44
C ALA A 21 19.69 18.45 21.63
N THR A 22 20.55 17.47 21.90
CA THR A 22 21.59 17.57 22.95
C THR A 22 22.61 18.68 22.66
N GLN A 23 23.02 18.83 21.40
CA GLN A 23 23.87 19.95 20.98
C GLN A 23 23.17 21.29 21.21
N LEU A 24 21.89 21.41 20.84
CA LEU A 24 21.07 22.61 21.05
C LEU A 24 20.88 22.96 22.54
N ILE A 25 20.88 21.98 23.44
CA ILE A 25 20.91 22.24 24.90
C ILE A 25 22.20 22.94 25.31
N SER A 26 23.32 22.63 24.65
CA SER A 26 24.63 23.18 25.01
C SER A 26 24.86 24.58 24.44
N ILE A 27 24.42 24.82 23.20
CA ILE A 27 24.72 26.06 22.45
C ILE A 27 23.53 27.04 22.39
N GLY A 28 22.31 26.59 22.66
CA GLY A 28 21.09 27.37 22.50
C GLY A 28 20.88 28.41 23.60
N GLY A 29 20.02 29.40 23.32
CA GLY A 29 19.51 30.32 24.32
C GLY A 29 18.52 29.65 25.29
N PRO A 30 18.06 30.36 26.34
CA PRO A 30 17.16 29.80 27.35
C PRO A 30 15.95 29.05 26.79
N GLU A 31 15.25 29.61 25.81
CA GLU A 31 14.07 29.01 25.20
C GLU A 31 14.44 27.79 24.34
N VAL A 32 15.51 27.87 23.54
CA VAL A 32 16.00 26.72 22.75
C VAL A 32 16.36 25.56 23.67
N ARG A 33 17.05 25.83 24.77
CA ARG A 33 17.45 24.81 25.74
C ARG A 33 16.26 24.17 26.43
N ALA A 34 15.28 24.97 26.85
CA ALA A 34 14.06 24.47 27.45
C ALA A 34 13.28 23.59 26.46
N ALA A 35 13.08 24.08 25.23
CA ALA A 35 12.38 23.34 24.19
C ALA A 35 13.09 22.03 23.81
N ALA A 36 14.42 22.03 23.72
CA ALA A 36 15.21 20.84 23.44
C ALA A 36 15.10 19.78 24.56
N ARG A 37 15.06 20.19 25.83
CA ARG A 37 14.86 19.27 26.97
C ARG A 37 13.47 18.64 26.92
N ILE A 38 12.43 19.45 26.72
CA ILE A 38 11.05 18.97 26.58
C ILE A 38 10.95 17.98 25.42
N ALA A 39 11.63 18.25 24.31
CA ALA A 39 11.65 17.39 23.14
C ALA A 39 12.35 16.04 23.40
N LEU A 40 13.46 16.03 24.14
CA LEU A 40 14.19 14.82 24.52
C LEU A 40 13.45 13.97 25.57
N GLU A 41 12.71 14.60 26.47
CA GLU A 41 11.89 13.92 27.47
C GLU A 41 10.54 13.45 26.92
N GLY A 42 10.18 13.93 25.72
CA GLY A 42 8.95 13.57 25.02
C GLY A 42 9.09 12.36 24.10
N PRO A 43 7.99 11.99 23.44
CA PRO A 43 8.00 10.90 22.46
C PRO A 43 8.74 11.30 21.18
N ALA A 44 9.27 10.33 20.43
CA ALA A 44 10.04 10.56 19.19
C ALA A 44 9.42 11.55 18.18
N PRO A 45 8.08 11.57 17.94
CA PRO A 45 7.47 12.56 17.06
C PRO A 45 7.65 14.01 17.54
N LEU A 46 7.68 14.24 18.86
CA LEU A 46 7.90 15.57 19.43
C LEU A 46 9.34 16.03 19.20
N LEU A 47 10.30 15.11 19.36
CA LEU A 47 11.71 15.36 19.07
C LEU A 47 11.92 15.73 17.60
N GLN A 48 11.34 14.95 16.69
CA GLN A 48 11.40 15.22 15.27
C GLN A 48 10.76 16.58 14.92
N GLN A 49 9.62 16.92 15.53
CA GLN A 49 8.96 18.22 15.32
C GLN A 49 9.82 19.38 15.84
N PHE A 50 10.49 19.20 16.98
CA PHE A 50 11.40 20.19 17.52
C PHE A 50 12.58 20.44 16.56
N ILE A 51 13.22 19.38 16.06
CA ILE A 51 14.31 19.51 15.09
C ILE A 51 13.80 20.11 13.76
N ALA A 52 12.62 19.74 13.30
CA ALA A 52 12.09 20.23 12.03
C ALA A 52 11.76 21.74 12.06
N SER A 53 11.11 22.22 13.12
CA SER A 53 10.64 23.61 13.19
C SER A 53 10.70 24.24 14.58
N GLY A 54 10.56 23.45 15.65
CA GLY A 54 10.53 23.96 17.02
C GLY A 54 11.81 24.70 17.45
N GLN A 55 12.99 24.28 16.99
CA GLN A 55 14.26 24.94 17.29
C GLN A 55 14.28 26.40 16.83
N PHE A 56 13.73 26.69 15.64
CA PHE A 56 13.69 28.04 15.08
C PHE A 56 12.63 28.92 15.76
N MET A 57 11.53 28.31 16.24
CA MET A 57 10.54 29.02 17.04
C MET A 57 11.10 29.42 18.40
N ALA A 58 11.84 28.52 19.05
CA ALA A 58 12.49 28.79 20.32
C ALA A 58 13.60 29.83 20.17
N GLU A 59 14.44 29.72 19.14
CA GLU A 59 15.48 30.70 18.82
C GLU A 59 14.88 32.09 18.54
N ARG A 60 13.74 32.16 17.86
CA ARG A 60 13.02 33.42 17.67
C ARG A 60 12.61 34.04 19.00
N LYS A 61 12.14 33.27 19.97
CA LYS A 61 11.79 33.79 21.30
C LYS A 61 13.01 34.33 22.04
N ASP A 62 14.13 33.60 22.01
CA ASP A 62 15.41 34.06 22.59
C ASP A 62 15.86 35.40 21.99
N ASN A 63 15.79 35.51 20.66
CA ASN A 63 16.15 36.74 19.96
C ASN A 63 15.18 37.90 20.28
N LEU A 64 13.87 37.64 20.42
CA LEU A 64 12.89 38.66 20.80
C LEU A 64 13.10 39.14 22.24
N ALA A 65 13.39 38.22 23.17
CA ALA A 65 13.72 38.58 24.55
C ALA A 65 14.98 39.46 24.60
N THR A 66 16.00 39.12 23.81
CA THR A 66 17.23 39.91 23.67
C THR A 66 16.93 41.29 23.07
N THR A 67 16.13 41.38 22.01
CA THR A 67 15.71 42.66 21.42
C THR A 67 15.05 43.56 22.45
N HIS A 68 14.10 43.02 23.23
CA HIS A 68 13.40 43.80 24.26
C HIS A 68 14.37 44.29 25.34
N ALA A 69 15.24 43.41 25.85
CA ALA A 69 16.23 43.79 26.86
C ALA A 69 17.17 44.91 26.35
N SER A 70 17.66 44.80 25.11
CA SER A 70 18.52 45.82 24.51
C SER A 70 17.79 47.14 24.23
N GLN A 71 16.51 47.11 23.87
CA GLN A 71 15.69 48.32 23.73
C GLN A 71 15.53 49.04 25.07
N VAL A 72 15.23 48.30 26.14
CA VAL A 72 15.12 48.88 27.49
C VAL A 72 16.46 49.49 27.93
N GLN A 73 17.58 48.80 27.69
CA GLN A 73 18.92 49.34 27.98
C GLN A 73 19.21 50.62 27.19
N ALA A 74 18.83 50.68 25.91
CA ALA A 74 18.99 51.88 25.09
C ALA A 74 18.19 53.06 25.65
N LEU A 75 16.96 52.82 26.11
CA LEU A 75 16.11 53.84 26.72
C LEU A 75 16.68 54.35 28.05
N ILE A 76 17.17 53.45 28.92
CA ILE A 76 17.80 53.82 30.20
C ILE A 76 19.05 54.66 29.94
N ALA A 77 19.96 54.21 29.08
CA ALA A 77 21.16 54.97 28.74
C ALA A 77 20.82 56.31 28.06
N GLY A 78 19.76 56.35 27.24
CA GLY A 78 19.25 57.61 26.69
C GLY A 78 18.79 58.59 27.78
N ALA A 79 18.04 58.11 28.77
CA ALA A 79 17.58 58.92 29.90
C ALA A 79 18.75 59.42 30.76
N ASP A 80 19.74 58.56 31.04
CA ASP A 80 20.95 58.92 31.77
C ASP A 80 21.77 59.98 31.02
N SER A 81 21.86 59.86 29.70
CA SER A 81 22.50 60.88 28.86
C SER A 81 21.79 62.23 28.96
N VAL A 82 20.46 62.25 28.91
CA VAL A 82 19.66 63.48 29.05
C VAL A 82 19.87 64.10 30.44
N ALA A 83 19.87 63.28 31.49
CA ALA A 83 20.12 63.73 32.86
C ALA A 83 21.53 64.34 33.01
N ALA A 84 22.55 63.70 32.43
CA ALA A 84 23.92 64.21 32.46
C ALA A 84 24.07 65.53 31.67
N ILE A 85 23.38 65.68 30.53
CA ILE A 85 23.33 66.95 29.79
C ILE A 85 22.64 68.04 30.63
N ALA A 86 21.56 67.71 31.34
CA ALA A 86 20.90 68.66 32.23
C ALA A 86 21.83 69.12 33.37
N GLN A 87 22.60 68.20 33.97
CA GLN A 87 23.61 68.52 34.97
C GLN A 87 24.74 69.37 34.42
N GLN A 88 25.20 69.09 33.19
CA GLN A 88 26.18 69.93 32.48
C GLN A 88 25.66 71.36 32.33
N ASN A 89 24.43 71.52 31.84
CA ASN A 89 23.80 72.84 31.63
C ASN A 89 23.61 73.60 32.96
N ALA A 90 23.22 72.89 34.03
CA ALA A 90 23.08 73.49 35.35
C ALA A 90 24.43 73.95 35.93
N ALA A 91 25.48 73.12 35.83
CA ALA A 91 26.82 73.48 36.25
C ALA A 91 27.38 74.66 35.43
N GLU A 92 27.10 74.70 34.13
CA GLU A 92 27.51 75.83 33.29
C GLU A 92 26.78 77.13 33.66
N ALA A 93 25.49 77.07 33.98
CA ALA A 93 24.75 78.23 34.48
C ALA A 93 25.31 78.74 35.81
N LEU A 94 25.64 77.83 36.75
CA LEU A 94 26.28 78.17 38.02
C LEU A 94 27.67 78.77 37.81
N ARG A 95 28.45 78.24 36.86
CA ARG A 95 29.74 78.81 36.46
C ARG A 95 29.59 80.26 35.99
N VAL A 96 28.63 80.53 35.11
CA VAL A 96 28.37 81.88 34.59
C VAL A 96 27.98 82.84 35.72
N ALA A 97 27.14 82.39 36.65
CA ALA A 97 26.77 83.17 37.83
C ALA A 97 27.99 83.48 38.73
N ALA A 98 28.84 82.49 39.00
CA ALA A 98 30.06 82.66 39.79
C ALA A 98 31.05 83.65 39.14
N VAL A 99 31.18 83.61 37.80
CA VAL A 99 31.97 84.60 37.05
C VAL A 99 31.42 86.01 37.23
N ALA A 100 30.09 86.19 37.16
CA ALA A 100 29.45 87.50 37.30
C ALA A 100 29.68 88.15 38.69
N ILE A 101 29.85 87.35 39.74
CA ILE A 101 30.13 87.83 41.10
C ILE A 101 31.63 87.80 41.47
N ASN A 102 32.53 87.56 40.50
CA ASN A 102 33.98 87.44 40.69
C ASN A 102 34.42 86.30 41.65
N ALA A 103 33.63 85.24 41.77
CA ALA A 103 33.96 84.04 42.55
C ALA A 103 34.76 83.02 41.71
N ALA A 104 36.04 83.31 41.45
CA ALA A 104 36.87 82.55 40.51
C ALA A 104 37.02 81.05 40.86
N THR A 105 37.19 80.72 42.15
CA THR A 105 37.33 79.33 42.62
C THR A 105 36.05 78.52 42.36
N ASP A 106 34.89 79.11 42.64
CA ASP A 106 33.59 78.46 42.42
C ASP A 106 33.33 78.27 40.93
N ALA A 107 33.63 79.27 40.11
CA ALA A 107 33.54 79.16 38.66
C ALA A 107 34.39 77.98 38.13
N GLU A 108 35.63 77.83 38.60
CA GLU A 108 36.49 76.72 38.18
C GLU A 108 35.93 75.35 38.64
N ASN A 109 35.36 75.27 39.83
CA ASN A 109 34.72 74.05 40.33
C ASN A 109 33.50 73.67 39.49
N TYR A 110 32.62 74.62 39.18
CA TYR A 110 31.46 74.38 38.32
C TYR A 110 31.87 74.01 36.90
N ARG A 111 32.93 74.62 36.35
CA ARG A 111 33.50 74.23 35.06
C ARG A 111 33.92 72.76 35.04
N LYS A 112 34.59 72.28 36.09
CA LYS A 112 34.99 70.87 36.22
C LYS A 112 33.76 69.94 36.29
N GLN A 113 32.73 70.31 37.05
CA GLN A 113 31.47 69.55 37.12
C GLN A 113 30.77 69.48 35.76
N ALA A 114 30.73 70.59 35.01
CA ALA A 114 30.15 70.62 33.68
C ALA A 114 30.91 69.68 32.72
N LEU A 115 32.24 69.68 32.75
CA LEU A 115 33.06 68.76 31.94
C LEU A 115 32.87 67.29 32.31
N GLN A 116 32.76 66.98 33.61
CA GLN A 116 32.49 65.62 34.08
C GLN A 116 31.12 65.13 33.61
N SER A 117 30.09 65.97 33.75
CA SER A 117 28.74 65.67 33.30
C SER A 117 28.69 65.49 31.77
N ALA A 118 29.42 66.32 31.02
CA ALA A 118 29.54 66.17 29.56
C ALA A 118 30.20 64.83 29.17
N ALA A 119 31.25 64.40 29.88
CA ALA A 119 31.90 63.12 29.63
C ALA A 119 31.00 61.92 29.95
N GLN A 120 30.20 62.01 31.03
CA GLN A 120 29.19 61.02 31.37
C GLN A 120 28.09 60.95 30.29
N ALA A 121 27.58 62.10 29.83
CA ALA A 121 26.59 62.16 28.75
C ALA A 121 27.10 61.48 27.48
N ALA A 122 28.34 61.74 27.07
CA ALA A 122 28.94 61.10 25.91
C ALA A 122 29.03 59.57 26.07
N THR A 123 29.37 59.10 27.27
CA THR A 123 29.43 57.67 27.60
C THR A 123 28.05 57.01 27.48
N PHE A 124 27.03 57.63 28.08
CA PHE A 124 25.66 57.13 28.03
C PHE A 124 25.08 57.15 26.61
N THR A 125 25.36 58.20 25.83
CA THR A 125 24.97 58.28 24.41
C THR A 125 25.55 57.09 23.62
N GLU A 126 26.82 56.77 23.83
CA GLU A 126 27.46 55.64 23.14
C GLU A 126 26.91 54.29 23.60
N GLN A 127 26.60 54.14 24.89
CA GLN A 127 25.93 52.94 25.40
C GLN A 127 24.52 52.76 24.83
N ALA A 128 23.75 53.84 24.72
CA ALA A 128 22.44 53.83 24.09
C ALA A 128 22.52 53.39 22.62
N ARG A 129 23.49 53.95 21.88
CA ARG A 129 23.76 53.59 20.48
C ARG A 129 24.11 52.11 20.32
N LYS A 130 25.02 51.58 21.13
CA LYS A 130 25.41 50.16 21.12
C LYS A 130 24.23 49.25 21.44
N SER A 131 23.41 49.61 22.42
CA SER A 131 22.23 48.84 22.80
C SER A 131 21.17 48.83 21.70
N ALA A 132 20.96 49.97 21.03
CA ALA A 132 20.07 50.05 19.87
C ALA A 132 20.54 49.16 18.70
N GLN A 133 21.85 49.15 18.40
CA GLN A 133 22.43 48.28 17.38
C GLN A 133 22.30 46.79 17.73
N ALA A 134 22.50 46.43 19.00
CA ALA A 134 22.29 45.06 19.47
C ALA A 134 20.82 44.63 19.33
N ALA A 135 19.88 45.53 19.64
CA ALA A 135 18.45 45.29 19.47
C ALA A 135 18.09 45.03 18.00
N GLU A 136 18.60 45.86 17.08
CA GLU A 136 18.39 45.72 15.64
C GLU A 136 18.96 44.40 15.10
N ALA A 137 20.20 44.07 15.46
CA ALA A 137 20.82 42.80 15.06
C ALA A 137 20.03 41.59 15.59
N SER A 138 19.54 41.66 16.82
CA SER A 138 18.70 40.60 17.40
C SER A 138 17.34 40.49 16.72
N ALA A 139 16.73 41.64 16.36
CA ALA A 139 15.47 41.66 15.62
C ALA A 139 15.62 41.05 14.22
N ALA A 140 16.73 41.33 13.54
CA ALA A 140 17.06 40.72 12.24
C ALA A 140 17.21 39.20 12.35
N ARG A 141 17.90 38.69 13.38
CA ARG A 141 17.97 37.25 13.66
C ARG A 141 16.59 36.65 13.94
N ALA A 142 15.78 37.29 14.78
CA ALA A 142 14.41 36.85 15.06
C ALA A 142 13.57 36.73 13.78
N ALA A 143 13.68 37.70 12.86
CA ALA A 143 13.00 37.67 11.58
C ALA A 143 13.48 36.53 10.67
N ALA A 144 14.78 36.28 10.63
CA ALA A 144 15.36 35.16 9.89
C ALA A 144 14.87 33.80 10.44
N SER A 145 14.91 33.59 11.76
CA SER A 145 14.39 32.37 12.39
C SER A 145 12.89 32.19 12.11
N ALA A 146 12.11 33.28 12.11
CA ALA A 146 10.70 33.23 11.74
C ALA A 146 10.48 32.79 10.28
N LYS A 147 11.32 33.28 9.35
CA LYS A 147 11.26 32.88 7.93
C LYS A 147 11.56 31.39 7.78
N THR A 148 12.63 30.91 8.41
CA THR A 148 13.01 29.48 8.39
C THR A 148 11.89 28.61 8.96
N ALA A 149 11.30 28.99 10.10
CA ALA A 149 10.19 28.26 10.70
C ALA A 149 8.97 28.17 9.75
N ARG A 150 8.62 29.26 9.06
CA ARG A 150 7.52 29.27 8.07
C ARG A 150 7.82 28.38 6.87
N THR A 151 9.06 28.40 6.36
CA THR A 151 9.47 27.52 5.27
C THR A 151 9.36 26.06 5.69
N ALA A 152 9.84 25.71 6.89
CA ALA A 152 9.71 24.36 7.43
C ALA A 152 8.25 23.92 7.58
N GLU A 153 7.37 24.82 8.05
CA GLU A 153 5.94 24.57 8.14
C GLU A 153 5.30 24.30 6.77
N THR A 154 5.60 25.11 5.75
CA THR A 154 5.09 24.90 4.38
C THR A 154 5.57 23.57 3.80
N THR A 155 6.85 23.24 3.97
CA THR A 155 7.39 21.95 3.53
C THR A 155 6.68 20.79 4.22
N ALA A 156 6.43 20.87 5.53
CA ALA A 156 5.70 19.85 6.26
C ALA A 156 4.25 19.68 5.76
N LYS A 157 3.56 20.79 5.46
CA LYS A 157 2.19 20.75 4.90
C LYS A 157 2.15 20.08 3.52
N ASN A 158 3.12 20.38 2.66
CA ASN A 158 3.21 19.76 1.35
C ASN A 158 3.50 18.26 1.47
N ALA A 159 4.45 17.86 2.31
CA ALA A 159 4.76 16.46 2.55
C ALA A 159 3.56 15.67 3.10
N ALA A 160 2.75 16.28 3.99
CA ALA A 160 1.53 15.66 4.49
C ALA A 160 0.48 15.45 3.38
N ARG A 161 0.35 16.40 2.45
CA ARG A 161 -0.53 16.27 1.28
C ARG A 161 -0.07 15.16 0.34
N ASP A 162 1.23 15.10 0.06
CA ASP A 162 1.81 14.07 -0.82
C ASP A 162 1.67 12.67 -0.22
N ALA A 163 1.86 12.55 1.11
CA ALA A 163 1.62 11.31 1.83
C ALA A 163 0.14 10.87 1.75
N THR A 164 -0.79 11.82 1.87
CA THR A 164 -2.23 11.54 1.73
C THR A 164 -2.56 11.04 0.33
N ASN A 165 -2.08 11.72 -0.72
CA ASN A 165 -2.28 11.29 -2.11
C ASN A 165 -1.70 9.89 -2.37
N SER A 166 -0.50 9.62 -1.84
CA SER A 166 0.15 8.32 -1.97
C SER A 166 -0.64 7.21 -1.27
N ALA A 167 -1.19 7.49 -0.08
CA ALA A 167 -2.04 6.55 0.65
C ALA A 167 -3.34 6.26 -0.12
N THR A 168 -3.97 7.28 -0.71
CA THR A 168 -5.16 7.09 -1.57
C THR A 168 -4.83 6.22 -2.77
N HIS A 169 -3.75 6.50 -3.50
CA HIS A 169 -3.33 5.68 -4.65
C HIS A 169 -3.03 4.23 -4.26
N ALA A 170 -2.42 4.00 -3.10
CA ALA A 170 -2.18 2.66 -2.58
C ALA A 170 -3.49 1.93 -2.26
N ALA A 171 -4.48 2.63 -1.68
CA ALA A 171 -5.79 2.08 -1.39
C ALA A 171 -6.56 1.70 -2.67
N ASP A 172 -6.54 2.56 -3.69
CA ASP A 172 -7.15 2.32 -4.99
C ASP A 172 -6.51 1.12 -5.70
N SER A 173 -5.17 1.07 -5.69
CA SER A 173 -4.42 -0.05 -6.27
C SER A 173 -4.73 -1.37 -5.56
N ALA A 174 -4.83 -1.35 -4.23
CA ALA A 174 -5.22 -2.52 -3.45
C ALA A 174 -6.66 -2.96 -3.75
N ALA A 175 -7.58 -2.01 -3.96
CA ALA A 175 -8.95 -2.33 -4.35
C ALA A 175 -9.02 -2.96 -5.75
N ALA A 176 -8.28 -2.42 -6.72
CA ALA A 176 -8.18 -2.98 -8.07
C ALA A 176 -7.59 -4.40 -8.07
N ALA A 177 -6.55 -4.63 -7.27
CA ALA A 177 -5.93 -5.95 -7.10
C ALA A 177 -6.90 -6.97 -6.51
N ARG A 178 -7.71 -6.58 -5.50
CA ARG A 178 -8.77 -7.42 -4.96
C ARG A 178 -9.81 -7.78 -6.03
N GLY A 179 -10.30 -6.79 -6.78
CA GLY A 179 -11.26 -7.04 -7.87
C GLY A 179 -10.71 -7.99 -8.94
N SER A 180 -9.42 -7.87 -9.28
CA SER A 180 -8.76 -8.79 -10.21
C SER A 180 -8.62 -10.21 -9.64
N ALA A 181 -8.33 -10.35 -8.35
CA ALA A 181 -8.29 -11.65 -7.67
C ALA A 181 -9.68 -12.32 -7.67
N ASP A 182 -10.75 -11.57 -7.38
CA ASP A 182 -12.12 -12.09 -7.38
C ASP A 182 -12.56 -12.56 -8.78
N ALA A 183 -12.18 -11.81 -9.82
CA ALA A 183 -12.41 -12.20 -11.21
C ALA A 183 -11.66 -13.50 -11.57
N ALA A 184 -10.39 -13.62 -11.14
CA ALA A 184 -9.60 -14.82 -11.35
C ALA A 184 -10.19 -16.04 -10.63
N TRP A 185 -10.68 -15.87 -9.40
CA TRP A 185 -11.39 -16.93 -8.66
C TRP A 185 -12.66 -17.38 -9.38
N SER A 186 -13.44 -16.45 -9.90
CA SER A 186 -14.66 -16.75 -10.66
C SER A 186 -14.34 -17.54 -11.93
N ALA A 187 -13.36 -17.09 -12.72
CA ALA A 187 -12.91 -17.78 -13.93
C ALA A 187 -12.36 -19.19 -13.62
N ALA A 188 -11.62 -19.35 -12.51
CA ALA A 188 -11.12 -20.65 -12.08
C ALA A 188 -12.26 -21.63 -11.72
N ASN A 189 -13.32 -21.13 -11.07
CA ASN A 189 -14.50 -21.93 -10.74
C ASN A 189 -15.27 -22.34 -11.99
N GLU A 190 -15.44 -21.43 -12.96
CA GLU A 190 -16.06 -21.73 -14.25
C GLU A 190 -15.26 -22.79 -15.02
N ALA A 191 -13.93 -22.62 -15.12
CA ALA A 191 -13.06 -23.59 -15.78
C ALA A 191 -13.15 -24.98 -15.13
N ARG A 192 -13.25 -25.03 -13.78
CA ARG A 192 -13.46 -26.29 -13.05
C ARG A 192 -14.81 -26.92 -13.39
N ALA A 193 -15.88 -26.13 -13.48
CA ALA A 193 -17.20 -26.63 -13.86
C ALA A 193 -17.20 -27.19 -15.30
N SER A 194 -16.57 -26.48 -16.24
CA SER A 194 -16.40 -26.96 -17.62
C SER A 194 -15.59 -28.26 -17.68
N ALA A 195 -14.52 -28.38 -16.90
CA ALA A 195 -13.72 -29.60 -16.83
C ALA A 195 -14.54 -30.80 -16.31
N VAL A 196 -15.39 -30.58 -15.29
CA VAL A 196 -16.31 -31.62 -14.78
C VAL A 196 -17.32 -32.04 -15.86
N GLN A 197 -17.89 -31.08 -16.59
CA GLN A 197 -18.85 -31.39 -17.66
C GLN A 197 -18.19 -32.16 -18.81
N ALA A 198 -17.01 -31.73 -19.26
CA ALA A 198 -16.23 -32.44 -20.27
C ALA A 198 -15.93 -33.90 -19.86
N GLY A 199 -15.68 -34.15 -18.57
CA GLY A 199 -15.51 -35.51 -18.04
C GLY A 199 -16.78 -36.36 -18.14
N LYS A 200 -17.97 -35.77 -17.93
CA LYS A 200 -19.25 -36.47 -18.12
C LYS A 200 -19.52 -36.74 -19.60
N ASP A 201 -19.25 -35.77 -20.46
CA ASP A 201 -19.45 -35.89 -21.90
C ASP A 201 -18.54 -36.98 -22.50
N ALA A 202 -17.28 -37.05 -22.03
CA ALA A 202 -16.36 -38.14 -22.38
C ALA A 202 -16.92 -39.52 -21.99
N ALA A 203 -17.41 -39.67 -20.76
CA ALA A 203 -18.02 -40.93 -20.31
C ALA A 203 -19.28 -41.30 -21.12
N ALA A 204 -20.11 -40.32 -21.48
CA ALA A 204 -21.28 -40.54 -22.32
C ALA A 204 -20.89 -40.95 -23.76
N ALA A 205 -19.84 -40.36 -24.32
CA ALA A 205 -19.30 -40.71 -25.62
C ALA A 205 -18.75 -42.14 -25.63
N ASP A 206 -18.01 -42.55 -24.59
CA ASP A 206 -17.51 -43.92 -24.43
C ASP A 206 -18.68 -44.93 -24.38
N GLN A 207 -19.72 -44.62 -23.60
CA GLN A 207 -20.90 -45.47 -23.52
C GLN A 207 -21.63 -45.59 -24.87
N ALA A 208 -21.81 -44.46 -25.58
CA ALA A 208 -22.41 -44.46 -26.91
C ALA A 208 -21.60 -45.29 -27.92
N ALA A 209 -20.26 -45.24 -27.83
CA ALA A 209 -19.39 -46.06 -28.65
C ALA A 209 -19.57 -47.56 -28.35
N ILE A 210 -19.61 -47.95 -27.08
CA ILE A 210 -19.88 -49.33 -26.66
C ILE A 210 -21.23 -49.81 -27.21
N ASP A 211 -22.27 -48.99 -27.10
CA ASP A 211 -23.62 -49.36 -27.56
C ASP A 211 -23.70 -49.47 -29.09
N ALA A 212 -22.97 -48.62 -29.82
CA ALA A 212 -22.82 -48.74 -31.27
C ALA A 212 -22.13 -50.06 -31.66
N TRP A 213 -21.06 -50.45 -30.95
CA TRP A 213 -20.39 -51.75 -31.16
C TRP A 213 -21.31 -52.94 -30.87
N LYS A 214 -22.10 -52.90 -29.79
CA LYS A 214 -23.10 -53.95 -29.52
C LYS A 214 -24.14 -54.05 -30.63
N SER A 215 -24.66 -52.90 -31.09
CA SER A 215 -25.68 -52.83 -32.14
C SER A 215 -25.17 -53.39 -33.46
N THR A 216 -23.95 -53.02 -33.86
CA THR A 216 -23.31 -53.56 -35.07
C THR A 216 -23.10 -55.07 -34.99
N PHE A 217 -22.61 -55.59 -33.87
CA PHE A 217 -22.44 -57.03 -33.68
C PHE A 217 -23.78 -57.80 -33.70
N THR A 218 -24.82 -57.24 -33.08
CA THR A 218 -26.17 -57.82 -33.09
C THR A 218 -26.71 -57.91 -34.53
N LYS A 219 -26.55 -56.86 -35.34
CA LYS A 219 -26.95 -56.88 -36.75
C LYS A 219 -26.16 -57.90 -37.55
N LEU A 220 -24.85 -58.03 -37.34
CA LEU A 220 -24.01 -59.02 -38.01
C LEU A 220 -24.47 -60.47 -37.70
N ILE A 221 -24.81 -60.77 -36.45
CA ILE A 221 -25.37 -62.08 -36.08
C ILE A 221 -26.72 -62.32 -36.75
N ALA A 222 -27.61 -61.33 -36.73
CA ALA A 222 -28.93 -61.44 -37.35
C ALA A 222 -28.83 -61.66 -38.87
N GLU A 223 -27.98 -60.90 -39.56
CA GLU A 223 -27.71 -61.08 -40.99
C GLU A 223 -27.11 -62.47 -41.29
N ALA A 224 -26.16 -62.95 -40.48
CA ALA A 224 -25.59 -64.29 -40.64
C ALA A 224 -26.62 -65.41 -40.40
N ALA A 225 -27.50 -65.25 -39.42
CA ALA A 225 -28.60 -66.18 -39.15
C ALA A 225 -29.62 -66.20 -40.30
N GLU A 226 -29.98 -65.03 -40.84
CA GLU A 226 -30.83 -64.94 -42.03
C GLU A 226 -30.19 -65.57 -43.25
N ARG A 227 -28.88 -65.36 -43.49
CA ARG A 227 -28.15 -66.02 -44.58
C ARG A 227 -28.23 -67.54 -44.45
N ARG A 228 -27.96 -68.09 -43.26
CA ARG A 228 -28.07 -69.54 -43.00
C ARG A 228 -29.49 -70.06 -43.23
N ARG A 229 -30.53 -69.36 -42.78
CA ARG A 229 -31.93 -69.75 -43.05
C ARG A 229 -32.24 -69.79 -44.54
N LYS A 230 -31.81 -68.77 -45.29
CA LYS A 230 -31.98 -68.73 -46.76
C LYS A 230 -31.19 -69.84 -47.46
N GLU A 231 -30.04 -70.26 -46.92
CA GLU A 231 -29.27 -71.39 -47.43
C GLU A 231 -29.95 -72.73 -47.14
N THR A 232 -30.45 -72.96 -45.92
CA THR A 232 -31.20 -74.18 -45.57
C THR A 232 -32.49 -74.28 -46.38
N GLU A 233 -33.26 -73.20 -46.50
CA GLU A 233 -34.48 -73.18 -47.33
C GLU A 233 -34.20 -73.48 -48.82
N LYS A 234 -33.03 -73.12 -49.32
CA LYS A 234 -32.59 -73.49 -50.68
C LYS A 234 -32.20 -74.97 -50.75
N ALA A 235 -31.46 -75.48 -49.76
CA ALA A 235 -31.05 -76.88 -49.70
C ALA A 235 -32.25 -77.82 -49.56
N ASP A 236 -33.20 -77.52 -48.67
CA ASP A 236 -34.43 -78.29 -48.48
C ASP A 236 -35.27 -78.30 -49.76
N ARG A 237 -35.34 -77.16 -50.47
CA ARG A 237 -36.03 -77.07 -51.76
C ARG A 237 -35.36 -77.92 -52.84
N GLN A 238 -34.02 -77.96 -52.87
CA GLN A 238 -33.27 -78.84 -53.78
C GLN A 238 -33.44 -80.31 -53.42
N GLN A 239 -33.48 -80.67 -52.13
CA GLN A 239 -33.76 -82.02 -51.66
C GLN A 239 -35.17 -82.48 -52.00
N LEU A 240 -36.16 -81.61 -51.83
CA LEU A 240 -37.54 -81.90 -52.26
C LEU A 240 -37.61 -82.10 -53.77
N GLN A 241 -36.93 -81.26 -54.57
CA GLN A 241 -36.86 -81.45 -56.02
C GLN A 241 -36.16 -82.75 -56.41
N THR A 242 -35.08 -83.14 -55.73
CA THR A 242 -34.41 -84.42 -55.99
C THR A 242 -35.24 -85.62 -55.57
N LEU A 243 -35.95 -85.57 -54.44
CA LEU A 243 -36.92 -86.60 -54.05
C LEU A 243 -38.07 -86.68 -55.05
N GLU A 244 -38.54 -85.55 -55.57
CA GLU A 244 -39.59 -85.49 -56.58
C GLU A 244 -39.11 -86.08 -57.93
N ASP A 245 -37.87 -85.78 -58.34
CA ASP A 245 -37.20 -86.38 -59.50
C ASP A 245 -36.89 -87.88 -59.31
N GLU A 246 -36.47 -88.32 -58.11
CA GLU A 246 -36.24 -89.73 -57.77
C GLU A 246 -37.53 -90.53 -57.73
N LEU A 247 -38.62 -89.94 -57.21
CA LEU A 247 -39.94 -90.55 -57.19
C LEU A 247 -40.53 -90.61 -58.61
N GLN A 248 -40.25 -89.61 -59.46
CA GLN A 248 -40.55 -89.68 -60.89
C GLN A 248 -39.73 -90.75 -61.62
N ASN A 249 -38.42 -90.86 -61.38
CA ASN A 249 -37.59 -91.92 -61.95
C ASN A 249 -38.02 -93.33 -61.48
N ALA A 250 -38.40 -93.49 -60.21
CA ALA A 250 -38.92 -94.75 -59.67
C ALA A 250 -40.30 -95.13 -60.24
N LEU A 251 -41.05 -94.16 -60.78
CA LEU A 251 -42.29 -94.40 -61.51
C LEU A 251 -42.05 -94.70 -63.00
N ASP A 252 -40.88 -94.38 -63.53
CA ASP A 252 -40.54 -94.55 -64.96
C ASP A 252 -39.70 -95.82 -65.25
N GLU A 253 -39.16 -96.53 -64.25
CA GLU A 253 -38.44 -97.80 -64.45
C GLU A 253 -39.35 -99.05 -64.28
N ASP A 254 -39.87 -99.51 -65.42
CA ASP A 254 -40.66 -100.75 -65.59
C ASP A 254 -39.77 -102.03 -65.56
N GLU A 255 -40.01 -102.93 -64.58
CA GLU A 255 -40.33 -104.37 -64.79
C GLU A 255 -40.54 -105.14 -63.44
N PRO A 256 -41.40 -106.18 -63.38
CA PRO A 256 -42.35 -106.35 -62.27
C PRO A 256 -42.32 -107.68 -61.47
N GLY A 257 -42.75 -107.60 -60.18
CA GLY A 257 -43.69 -108.54 -59.53
C GLY A 257 -43.16 -109.72 -58.70
N TRP A 258 -42.98 -109.56 -57.38
CA TRP A 258 -42.89 -110.66 -56.39
C TRP A 258 -42.93 -110.13 -54.94
N TRP A 259 -44.01 -110.43 -54.19
CA TRP A 259 -44.18 -110.32 -52.71
C TRP A 259 -45.34 -109.46 -52.14
N ASP A 260 -46.53 -109.70 -52.69
CA ASP A 260 -47.70 -110.05 -51.86
C ASP A 260 -47.33 -111.14 -50.83
N ARG A 261 -46.70 -110.77 -49.70
CA ARG A 261 -46.53 -111.71 -48.56
C ARG A 261 -46.47 -111.11 -47.16
N GLN A 262 -46.22 -109.83 -46.87
CA GLN A 262 -46.18 -109.47 -45.44
C GLN A 262 -46.38 -107.98 -45.08
N LEU A 263 -47.62 -107.52 -45.22
CA LEU A 263 -48.18 -106.45 -44.39
C LEU A 263 -49.44 -106.99 -43.71
N ASN A 264 -49.27 -107.64 -42.57
CA ASN A 264 -50.29 -107.63 -41.51
C ASN A 264 -49.65 -108.00 -40.16
N ASP A 265 -48.77 -107.12 -39.67
CA ASP A 265 -48.71 -106.85 -38.24
C ASP A 265 -48.25 -105.40 -38.04
N PHE A 266 -49.15 -104.48 -38.39
CA PHE A 266 -49.05 -103.08 -38.02
C PHE A 266 -50.41 -102.66 -37.47
N GLN A 267 -50.53 -102.66 -36.14
CA GLN A 267 -51.45 -101.78 -35.45
C GLN A 267 -50.64 -100.72 -34.71
N PHE A 268 -50.78 -99.50 -35.22
CA PHE A 268 -50.28 -98.25 -34.68
C PHE A 268 -50.96 -97.90 -33.35
N SER A 269 -50.19 -97.43 -32.37
CA SER A 269 -50.68 -96.48 -31.37
C SER A 269 -49.65 -95.37 -31.17
N THR A 270 -49.90 -94.27 -31.87
CA THR A 270 -49.81 -92.86 -31.48
C THR A 270 -48.86 -92.39 -30.35
N ASP A 271 -48.18 -91.29 -30.70
CA ASP A 271 -47.79 -90.10 -29.91
C ASP A 271 -46.38 -89.97 -29.30
N LEU A 272 -45.50 -89.38 -30.12
CA LEU A 272 -44.95 -88.01 -30.01
C LEU A 272 -44.91 -87.27 -28.64
N ILE A 273 -43.72 -86.67 -28.44
CA ILE A 273 -43.39 -85.34 -27.83
C ILE A 273 -43.03 -85.30 -26.35
N GLY A 274 -41.85 -84.72 -26.08
CA GLY A 274 -41.60 -84.06 -24.81
C GLY A 274 -40.14 -83.73 -24.49
N MET A 275 -39.43 -83.06 -25.39
CA MET A 275 -38.15 -82.41 -25.08
C MET A 275 -38.42 -81.02 -24.49
N LEU A 276 -37.86 -80.69 -23.32
CA LEU A 276 -37.15 -79.42 -23.03
C LEU A 276 -36.53 -79.41 -21.61
N PRO A 277 -35.36 -78.78 -21.41
CA PRO A 277 -34.49 -78.99 -20.25
C PRO A 277 -34.48 -77.80 -19.26
N ALA A 278 -33.82 -77.99 -18.12
CA ALA A 278 -33.41 -76.93 -17.19
C ALA A 278 -31.90 -76.63 -17.35
#